data_AF-A0ABD2XL63-F1
#
_entry.id   AF-A0ABD2XL63-F1
#
_cell.length_a   1.000
_cell.length_b   1.000
_cell.length_c   1.000
_cell.angle_alpha   90.00
_cell.angle_beta   90.00
_cell.angle_gamma   90.00
#
_symmetry.space_group_name_H-M   'P 1'
#
loop_
_entity.id
_entity.type
_entity.pdbx_description
1 polymer ?
#
loop_
_entity_poly.entity_id
_entity_poly.type
_entity_poly.pdbx_seq_one_letter_code
_entity_poly.pdbx_strand_id
1 'polypeptide(L)'
;MECQNTLTCQCIMERIFSNWHELKKAIEHGMGSYEQARSFVLYVVEIFKMNDELDVMDLSAELYDYMEGEFQIQLEDNSEKEVAQRAIRFHKLFKNNDLRSIEIENNKLPPFQPWILSNRTIRTATITSNATEEDSSDDETGGSSQSPTETSPQSSSTAMEIDEDVWSIVGRRKK
;
A
#
# COMPACT_ATOMS: atom_id res chain seq x y z
N MET A 1 2.01 -12.86 -22.86
CA MET A 1 0.63 -12.56 -22.40
C MET A 1 -0.23 -13.77 -22.71
N GLU A 2 -0.07 -14.86 -21.97
CA GLU A 2 -0.78 -16.13 -22.22
C GLU A 2 -1.21 -16.72 -20.87
N CYS A 3 -2.32 -16.20 -20.33
CA CYS A 3 -3.07 -16.85 -19.24
C CYS A 3 -4.42 -17.35 -19.76
N GLN A 4 -4.58 -17.58 -21.07
CA GLN A 4 -5.92 -17.62 -21.66
C GLN A 4 -6.70 -18.92 -21.48
N ASN A 5 -6.13 -20.05 -21.01
CA ASN A 5 -6.92 -21.29 -20.90
C ASN A 5 -6.55 -22.23 -19.74
N THR A 6 -5.74 -21.81 -18.77
CA THR A 6 -5.43 -22.67 -17.60
C THR A 6 -5.58 -21.89 -16.31
N LEU A 7 -6.56 -22.32 -15.51
CA LEU A 7 -6.87 -21.74 -14.21
C LEU A 7 -5.86 -22.28 -13.18
N THR A 8 -4.73 -21.61 -13.03
CA THR A 8 -3.69 -21.99 -12.07
C THR A 8 -3.90 -21.27 -10.73
N CYS A 9 -3.37 -21.85 -9.65
CA CYS A 9 -3.36 -21.20 -8.34
C CYS A 9 -2.74 -19.80 -8.42
N GLN A 10 -1.63 -19.66 -9.17
CA GLN A 10 -0.98 -18.37 -9.38
C GLN A 10 -1.91 -17.34 -10.03
N CYS A 11 -2.59 -17.66 -11.13
CA CYS A 11 -3.51 -16.73 -11.81
C CYS A 11 -4.63 -16.24 -10.88
N ILE A 12 -5.14 -17.13 -10.02
CA ILE A 12 -6.18 -16.76 -9.05
C ILE A 12 -5.61 -15.85 -7.96
N MET A 13 -4.42 -16.16 -7.43
CA MET A 13 -3.77 -15.31 -6.44
C MET A 13 -3.47 -13.93 -7.01
N GLU A 14 -2.91 -13.85 -8.22
CA GLU A 14 -2.70 -12.59 -8.93
C GLU A 14 -4.01 -11.79 -9.03
N ARG A 15 -5.14 -12.45 -9.34
CA ARG A 15 -6.45 -11.80 -9.39
C ARG A 15 -6.94 -11.30 -8.03
N ILE A 16 -6.80 -12.09 -6.97
CA ILE A 16 -7.18 -11.69 -5.62
C ILE A 16 -6.35 -10.48 -5.17
N PHE A 17 -5.03 -10.57 -5.24
CA PHE A 17 -4.11 -9.52 -4.80
C PHE A 17 -4.18 -8.26 -5.68
N SER A 18 -4.48 -8.40 -6.97
CA SER A 18 -4.73 -7.24 -7.85
C SER A 18 -5.94 -6.39 -7.44
N ASN A 19 -6.87 -6.97 -6.68
CA ASN A 19 -8.05 -6.28 -6.16
C ASN A 19 -7.90 -5.86 -4.69
N TRP A 20 -6.74 -6.12 -4.07
CA TRP A 20 -6.47 -5.64 -2.73
C TRP A 20 -6.04 -4.17 -2.78
N HIS A 21 -6.85 -3.29 -2.19
CA HIS A 21 -6.67 -1.85 -2.30
C HIS A 21 -5.43 -1.39 -1.55
N GLU A 22 -5.11 -2.01 -0.43
CA GLU A 22 -4.02 -1.63 0.48
C GLU A 22 -2.68 -1.91 -0.20
N LEU A 23 -2.53 -3.05 -0.86
CA LEU A 23 -1.37 -3.37 -1.69
C LEU A 23 -1.23 -2.39 -2.87
N LYS A 24 -2.33 -2.04 -3.52
CA LYS A 24 -2.33 -1.06 -4.61
C LYS A 24 -1.89 0.33 -4.12
N LYS A 25 -2.46 0.79 -3.01
CA LYS A 25 -2.11 2.07 -2.36
C LYS A 25 -0.63 2.11 -2.01
N ALA A 26 -0.05 1.01 -1.50
CA ALA A 26 1.37 0.90 -1.20
C ALA A 26 2.25 1.32 -2.38
N ILE A 27 1.96 0.75 -3.53
CA ILE A 27 2.75 0.99 -4.75
C ILE A 27 2.49 2.40 -5.27
N GLU A 28 1.25 2.88 -5.22
CA GLU A 28 0.90 4.24 -5.64
C GLU A 28 1.58 5.32 -4.77
N HIS A 29 1.77 5.06 -3.48
CA HIS A 29 2.48 5.94 -2.56
C HIS A 29 4.02 5.75 -2.57
N GLY A 30 4.53 4.85 -3.40
CA GLY A 30 5.97 4.58 -3.51
C GLY A 30 6.55 3.79 -2.33
N MET A 31 5.70 3.16 -1.52
CA MET A 31 6.10 2.28 -0.41
C MET A 31 6.44 0.87 -0.89
N GLY A 32 6.33 0.61 -2.19
CA GLY A 32 6.79 -0.63 -2.82
C GLY A 32 6.79 -0.53 -4.34
N SER A 33 7.28 -1.58 -4.97
CA SER A 33 7.38 -1.71 -6.42
C SER A 33 6.44 -2.79 -6.97
N TYR A 34 6.15 -2.73 -8.27
CA TYR A 34 5.43 -3.80 -8.97
C TYR A 34 6.15 -5.16 -8.88
N GLU A 35 7.48 -5.16 -8.84
CA GLU A 35 8.28 -6.36 -8.69
C GLU A 35 8.13 -6.97 -7.29
N GLN A 36 8.10 -6.13 -6.24
CA GLN A 36 7.81 -6.58 -4.88
C GLN A 36 6.38 -7.15 -4.77
N ALA A 37 5.38 -6.50 -5.37
CA ALA A 37 4.01 -7.01 -5.38
C ALA A 37 3.89 -8.36 -6.10
N ARG A 38 4.63 -8.55 -7.20
CA ARG A 38 4.69 -9.84 -7.89
C ARG A 38 5.40 -10.89 -7.04
N SER A 39 6.51 -10.53 -6.39
CA SER A 39 7.26 -11.41 -5.50
C SER A 39 6.39 -11.84 -4.32
N PHE A 40 5.58 -10.93 -3.78
CA PHE A 40 4.61 -11.19 -2.74
C PHE A 40 3.54 -12.22 -3.16
N VAL A 41 2.99 -12.09 -4.38
CA VAL A 41 2.04 -13.10 -4.89
C VAL A 41 2.70 -14.48 -5.02
N LEU A 42 3.93 -14.53 -5.52
CA LEU A 42 4.68 -15.78 -5.63
C LEU A 42 5.01 -16.38 -4.27
N TYR A 43 5.35 -15.54 -3.29
CA TYR A 43 5.57 -15.93 -1.90
C TYR A 43 4.35 -16.63 -1.33
N VAL A 44 3.15 -16.02 -1.45
CA VAL A 44 1.90 -16.63 -0.97
C VAL A 44 1.60 -17.95 -1.67
N VAL A 45 1.83 -18.03 -2.99
CA VAL A 45 1.68 -19.29 -3.73
C VAL A 45 2.64 -20.37 -3.21
N GLU A 46 3.84 -20.00 -2.78
CA GLU A 46 4.81 -20.94 -2.23
C GLU A 46 4.42 -21.40 -0.82
N ILE A 47 3.89 -20.51 0.03
CA ILE A 47 3.30 -20.89 1.32
C ILE A 47 2.24 -21.97 1.12
N PHE A 48 1.36 -21.82 0.14
CA PHE A 48 0.34 -22.82 -0.18
C PHE A 48 0.89 -24.15 -0.67
N LYS A 49 2.09 -24.19 -1.26
CA LYS A 49 2.73 -25.46 -1.65
C LYS A 49 3.43 -26.15 -0.49
N MET A 50 4.00 -25.36 0.42
CA MET A 50 4.77 -25.86 1.56
C MET A 50 3.88 -26.28 2.73
N ASN A 51 2.69 -25.68 2.87
CA ASN A 51 1.79 -25.91 3.99
C ASN A 51 0.50 -26.60 3.53
N ASP A 52 0.30 -27.84 3.97
CA ASP A 52 -0.91 -28.60 3.67
C ASP A 52 -2.12 -28.16 4.49
N GLU A 53 -1.91 -27.64 5.70
CA GLU A 53 -2.96 -27.25 6.64
C GLU A 53 -2.85 -25.78 7.02
N LEU A 54 -2.81 -24.90 6.00
CA LEU A 54 -2.85 -23.46 6.25
C LEU A 54 -4.28 -23.03 6.60
N ASP A 55 -4.43 -22.30 7.70
CA ASP A 55 -5.69 -21.69 8.07
C ASP A 55 -5.76 -20.19 7.70
N VAL A 56 -6.91 -19.58 7.97
CA VAL A 56 -7.13 -18.16 7.66
C VAL A 56 -6.32 -17.24 8.56
N MET A 57 -6.16 -17.59 9.83
CA MET A 57 -5.45 -16.79 10.82
C MET A 57 -3.94 -16.79 10.53
N ASP A 58 -3.39 -17.94 10.20
CA ASP A 58 -1.99 -18.12 9.83
C ASP A 58 -1.66 -17.26 8.60
N LEU A 59 -2.43 -17.43 7.52
CA LEU A 59 -2.21 -16.63 6.32
C LEU A 59 -2.44 -15.14 6.59
N SER A 60 -3.48 -14.78 7.34
CA SER A 60 -3.78 -13.39 7.66
C SER A 60 -2.65 -12.72 8.44
N ALA A 61 -2.03 -13.41 9.40
CA ALA A 61 -0.88 -12.90 10.15
C ALA A 61 0.31 -12.68 9.21
N GLU A 62 0.58 -13.67 8.35
CA GLU A 62 1.66 -13.58 7.37
C GLU A 62 1.46 -12.43 6.35
N LEU A 63 0.23 -12.21 5.90
CA LEU A 63 -0.10 -11.08 5.01
C LEU A 63 0.08 -9.73 5.72
N TYR A 64 -0.27 -9.65 7.01
CA TYR A 64 -0.05 -8.45 7.82
C TYR A 64 1.43 -8.16 8.01
N ASP A 65 2.19 -9.15 8.47
CA ASP A 65 3.62 -9.03 8.74
C ASP A 65 4.40 -8.66 7.47
N TYR A 66 4.01 -9.23 6.32
CA TYR A 66 4.60 -8.85 5.03
C TYR A 66 4.25 -7.41 4.65
N MET A 67 2.99 -6.99 4.81
CA MET A 67 2.58 -5.62 4.48
C MET A 67 3.23 -4.57 5.38
N GLU A 68 3.39 -4.85 6.67
CA GLU A 68 4.06 -3.96 7.62
C GLU A 68 5.59 -3.96 7.39
N GLY A 69 6.20 -5.12 7.17
CA GLY A 69 7.64 -5.25 7.00
C GLY A 69 8.16 -4.75 5.65
N GLU A 70 7.55 -5.19 4.54
CA GLU A 70 8.05 -4.94 3.19
C GLU A 70 7.46 -3.67 2.56
N PHE A 71 6.19 -3.39 2.87
CA PHE A 71 5.47 -2.25 2.31
C PHE A 71 5.26 -1.10 3.31
N GLN A 72 5.68 -1.24 4.57
CA GLN A 72 5.53 -0.21 5.60
C GLN A 72 4.07 0.26 5.77
N ILE A 73 3.11 -0.62 5.50
CA ILE A 73 1.68 -0.36 5.65
C ILE A 73 1.16 -1.07 6.88
N GLN A 74 0.59 -0.29 7.79
CA GLN A 74 -0.29 -0.81 8.83
C GLN A 74 -1.70 -0.95 8.29
N LEU A 75 -2.23 -2.17 8.33
CA LEU A 75 -3.58 -2.47 7.90
C LEU A 75 -4.56 -2.15 9.03
N GLU A 76 -5.38 -1.12 8.86
CA GLU A 76 -6.35 -0.67 9.86
C GLU A 76 -7.75 -1.27 9.66
N ASP A 77 -8.03 -1.78 8.46
CA ASP A 77 -9.37 -2.17 8.02
C ASP A 77 -9.63 -3.69 8.08
N ASN A 78 -8.68 -4.45 8.61
CA ASN A 78 -8.70 -5.91 8.61
C ASN A 78 -8.85 -6.56 7.22
N SER A 79 -8.47 -5.85 6.16
CA SER A 79 -8.54 -6.35 4.78
C SER A 79 -7.66 -7.59 4.56
N GLU A 80 -6.59 -7.78 5.33
CA GLU A 80 -5.76 -9.00 5.31
C GLU A 80 -6.56 -10.25 5.60
N LYS A 81 -7.49 -10.21 6.57
CA LYS A 81 -8.33 -11.37 6.93
C LYS A 81 -9.27 -11.71 5.80
N GLU A 82 -9.86 -10.69 5.21
CA GLU A 82 -10.77 -10.81 4.08
C GLU A 82 -10.09 -11.40 2.83
N VAL A 83 -8.86 -10.95 2.55
CA VAL A 83 -8.04 -11.47 1.45
C VAL A 83 -7.59 -12.90 1.75
N ALA A 84 -7.13 -13.18 2.97
CA ALA A 84 -6.73 -14.50 3.42
C ALA A 84 -7.87 -15.52 3.32
N GLN A 85 -9.08 -15.15 3.76
CA GLN A 85 -10.27 -16.01 3.63
C GLN A 85 -10.54 -16.41 2.19
N ARG A 86 -10.45 -15.45 1.25
CA ARG A 86 -10.63 -15.71 -0.18
C ARG A 86 -9.52 -16.61 -0.72
N ALA A 87 -8.27 -16.33 -0.39
CA ALA A 87 -7.12 -17.11 -0.85
C ALA A 87 -7.16 -18.56 -0.33
N ILE A 88 -7.43 -18.76 0.97
CA ILE A 88 -7.57 -20.09 1.60
C ILE A 88 -8.72 -20.88 0.98
N ARG A 89 -9.85 -20.22 0.65
CA ARG A 89 -10.97 -20.88 -0.03
C ARG A 89 -10.51 -21.50 -1.35
N PHE A 90 -9.77 -20.75 -2.17
CA PHE A 90 -9.25 -21.29 -3.42
C PHE A 90 -8.18 -22.35 -3.19
N HIS A 91 -7.27 -22.16 -2.22
CA HIS A 91 -6.28 -23.16 -1.87
C HIS A 91 -6.92 -24.53 -1.55
N LYS A 92 -7.99 -24.55 -0.74
CA LYS A 92 -8.74 -25.77 -0.43
C LYS A 92 -9.40 -26.39 -1.67
N LEU A 93 -9.93 -25.58 -2.58
CA LEU A 93 -10.51 -26.07 -3.83
C LEU A 93 -9.45 -26.68 -4.76
N PHE A 94 -8.26 -26.07 -4.85
CA PHE A 94 -7.11 -26.63 -5.58
C PHE A 94 -6.63 -27.93 -4.95
N LYS A 95 -6.56 -28.02 -3.61
CA LYS A 95 -6.19 -29.24 -2.89
C LYS A 95 -7.16 -30.40 -3.17
N ASN A 96 -8.45 -30.10 -3.27
CA ASN A 96 -9.50 -31.08 -3.59
C ASN A 96 -9.62 -31.40 -5.08
N ASN A 97 -8.81 -30.75 -5.94
CA ASN A 97 -8.85 -30.87 -7.40
C ASN A 97 -10.24 -30.63 -8.02
N ASP A 98 -11.06 -29.79 -7.38
CA ASP A 98 -12.44 -29.51 -7.80
C ASP A 98 -12.50 -28.33 -8.78
N LEU A 99 -12.10 -28.60 -10.03
CA LEU A 99 -12.02 -27.60 -11.10
C LEU A 99 -13.34 -26.86 -11.33
N ARG A 100 -14.49 -27.53 -11.18
CA ARG A 100 -15.80 -26.89 -11.37
C ARG A 100 -16.09 -25.85 -10.30
N SER A 101 -15.83 -26.18 -9.04
CA SER A 101 -16.01 -25.23 -7.94
C SER A 101 -15.02 -24.06 -8.04
N ILE A 102 -13.80 -24.31 -8.51
CA ILE A 102 -12.81 -23.24 -8.76
C ILE A 102 -13.34 -22.29 -9.84
N GLU A 103 -13.87 -22.79 -10.96
CA GLU A 103 -14.45 -21.94 -12.01
C GLU A 103 -15.64 -21.12 -11.49
N ILE A 104 -16.57 -21.74 -10.75
CA ILE A 104 -17.73 -21.06 -10.18
C ILE A 104 -17.28 -19.94 -9.22
N GLU A 105 -16.33 -20.22 -8.34
CA GLU A 105 -15.82 -19.24 -7.39
C GLU A 105 -15.01 -18.13 -8.09
N ASN A 106 -14.22 -18.48 -9.11
CA ASN A 106 -13.48 -17.52 -9.92
C ASN A 106 -14.40 -16.55 -10.68
N ASN A 107 -15.60 -16.98 -11.07
CA ASN A 107 -16.60 -16.10 -11.68
C ASN A 107 -17.20 -15.08 -10.70
N LYS A 108 -17.09 -15.31 -9.38
CA LYS A 108 -17.54 -14.36 -8.35
C LYS A 108 -16.49 -13.30 -8.02
N LEU A 109 -15.22 -13.55 -8.37
CA LEU A 109 -14.16 -12.59 -8.10
C LEU A 109 -14.34 -11.33 -8.96
N PRO A 110 -13.98 -10.15 -8.45
CA PRO A 110 -13.83 -8.96 -9.26
C PRO A 110 -12.88 -9.22 -10.45
N PRO A 111 -12.99 -8.48 -11.57
CA PRO A 111 -12.10 -8.64 -12.70
C PRO A 111 -10.64 -8.41 -12.29
N PHE A 112 -9.74 -9.13 -12.94
CA PHE A 112 -8.30 -8.97 -12.76
C PHE A 112 -7.86 -7.53 -13.07
N GLN A 113 -7.03 -6.94 -12.21
CA GLN A 113 -6.52 -5.59 -12.41
C GLN A 113 -5.08 -5.62 -12.96
N PRO A 114 -4.81 -5.03 -14.13
CA PRO A 114 -3.53 -5.18 -14.84
C PRO A 114 -2.35 -4.44 -14.21
N TRP A 115 -2.57 -3.63 -13.16
CA TRP A 115 -1.50 -2.88 -12.52
C TRP A 115 -0.45 -3.81 -11.92
N ILE A 116 -0.83 -4.98 -11.37
CA ILE A 116 0.09 -5.89 -10.69
C ILE A 116 1.07 -6.60 -11.65
N LEU A 117 0.73 -6.66 -12.94
CA LEU A 117 1.58 -7.20 -14.01
C LEU A 117 2.29 -6.11 -14.81
N SER A 118 1.91 -4.85 -14.61
CA SER A 118 2.46 -3.74 -15.39
C SER A 118 3.82 -3.35 -14.84
N ASN A 119 4.86 -3.56 -15.63
CA ASN A 119 6.17 -2.94 -15.45
C ASN A 119 6.18 -1.43 -15.76
N ARG A 120 5.02 -0.76 -15.69
CA ARG A 120 4.96 0.68 -15.97
C ARG A 120 5.78 1.34 -14.90
N THR A 121 6.99 1.73 -15.28
CA THR A 121 7.82 2.68 -14.58
C THR A 121 6.90 3.86 -14.26
N ILE A 122 6.38 3.93 -13.02
CA ILE A 122 5.81 5.17 -12.52
C ILE A 122 7.02 6.08 -12.56
N ARG A 123 7.10 6.93 -13.59
CA ARG A 123 7.98 8.06 -13.58
C ARG A 123 7.52 8.86 -12.38
N THR A 124 8.22 8.70 -11.26
CA THR A 124 8.16 9.62 -10.14
C THR A 124 8.17 10.99 -10.78
N ALA A 125 7.10 11.76 -10.59
CA ALA A 125 7.07 13.13 -11.05
C ALA A 125 8.30 13.79 -10.43
N THR A 126 9.30 14.06 -11.26
CA THR A 126 10.35 15.01 -10.94
C THR A 126 9.60 16.24 -10.48
N ILE A 127 9.67 16.52 -9.18
CA ILE A 127 9.49 17.88 -8.70
C ILE A 127 10.51 18.64 -9.53
N THR A 128 10.03 19.36 -10.54
CA THR A 128 10.83 20.30 -11.32
C THR A 128 11.24 21.39 -10.35
N SER A 129 12.27 21.09 -9.56
CA SER A 129 13.15 22.06 -8.97
C SER A 129 13.62 22.94 -10.12
N ASN A 130 13.20 24.19 -10.01
CA ASN A 130 13.44 25.29 -10.92
C ASN A 130 14.84 25.19 -11.54
N ALA A 131 14.87 25.14 -12.88
CA ALA A 131 16.08 25.13 -13.66
C ALA A 131 17.00 26.29 -13.24
N THR A 132 18.24 25.92 -12.95
CA THR A 132 19.41 26.77 -12.78
C THR A 132 19.79 27.42 -14.11
N GLU A 133 20.07 28.72 -14.10
CA GLU A 133 20.96 29.37 -15.06
C GLU A 133 21.90 30.31 -14.26
N GLU A 134 23.13 29.85 -14.11
CA GLU A 134 24.44 30.52 -14.07
C GLU A 134 24.55 31.99 -13.59
N ASP A 135 25.38 32.25 -12.57
CA ASP A 135 26.57 33.11 -12.73
C ASP A 135 27.56 32.94 -11.55
N SER A 136 28.85 33.06 -11.89
CA SER A 136 30.03 32.80 -11.08
C SER A 136 30.53 34.07 -10.39
N SER A 137 30.90 34.01 -9.11
CA SER A 137 32.04 34.79 -8.59
C SER A 137 32.49 34.29 -7.22
N ASP A 138 33.78 33.97 -7.19
CA ASP A 138 34.69 33.81 -6.06
C ASP A 138 34.85 35.13 -5.28
N ASP A 139 34.88 35.09 -3.94
CA ASP A 139 35.80 35.89 -3.10
C ASP A 139 35.82 35.40 -1.63
N GLU A 140 37.03 35.23 -1.13
CA GLU A 140 37.43 34.83 0.22
C GLU A 140 37.46 36.07 1.14
N THR A 141 36.85 36.05 2.33
CA THR A 141 37.39 36.81 3.48
C THR A 141 36.87 36.28 4.82
N GLY A 142 37.80 36.04 5.74
CA GLY A 142 37.55 35.52 7.09
C GLY A 142 37.09 36.55 8.11
N GLY A 143 36.75 36.06 9.31
CA GLY A 143 36.54 36.89 10.49
C GLY A 143 35.92 36.12 11.66
N SER A 144 36.76 35.77 12.65
CA SER A 144 36.34 35.28 13.97
C SER A 144 35.53 36.33 14.75
N SER A 145 34.59 35.90 15.59
CA SER A 145 34.62 36.07 17.07
C SER A 145 33.22 36.16 17.72
N GLN A 146 32.98 35.25 18.67
CA GLN A 146 32.44 35.43 20.03
C GLN A 146 31.19 36.31 20.31
N SER A 147 30.14 35.64 20.81
CA SER A 147 29.24 35.86 21.99
C SER A 147 29.14 37.24 22.69
N PRO A 148 28.25 37.42 23.70
CA PRO A 148 26.85 37.03 23.93
C PRO A 148 25.98 38.28 24.33
N THR A 149 24.64 38.19 24.41
CA THR A 149 23.90 38.90 25.47
C THR A 149 22.46 38.38 25.65
N GLU A 150 22.13 38.12 26.91
CA GLU A 150 20.82 37.82 27.47
C GLU A 150 19.87 39.02 27.39
N THR A 151 18.56 38.78 27.45
CA THR A 151 17.60 39.41 28.39
C THR A 151 16.16 38.92 28.09
N SER A 152 15.65 38.04 28.96
CA SER A 152 14.21 37.90 29.33
C SER A 152 13.79 39.06 30.26
N PRO A 153 12.53 39.27 30.73
CA PRO A 153 11.32 38.40 30.75
C PRO A 153 10.03 39.15 30.29
N GLN A 154 8.84 38.56 30.12
CA GLN A 154 7.75 38.41 31.13
C GLN A 154 6.51 37.82 30.42
N SER A 155 5.98 36.67 30.86
CA SER A 155 4.77 36.53 31.68
C SER A 155 3.43 36.98 31.06
N SER A 156 2.56 36.04 30.73
CA SER A 156 1.17 36.02 31.23
C SER A 156 0.48 34.68 30.93
N SER A 157 -0.22 34.21 31.96
CA SER A 157 -1.03 33.01 32.00
C SER A 157 -2.47 33.33 31.61
N THR A 158 -3.07 32.56 30.70
CA THR A 158 -4.52 32.42 30.49
C THR A 158 -4.73 31.06 29.81
N ALA A 159 -5.14 30.02 30.55
CA ALA A 159 -6.53 29.65 30.86
C ALA A 159 -7.24 29.00 29.66
N MET A 160 -7.74 27.79 29.89
CA MET A 160 -8.57 26.96 29.00
C MET A 160 -9.75 27.74 28.42
N GLU A 161 -10.07 27.50 27.15
CA GLU A 161 -11.47 27.48 26.70
C GLU A 161 -11.58 26.63 25.43
N ILE A 162 -12.39 25.56 25.55
CA ILE A 162 -12.85 24.70 24.47
C ILE A 162 -14.03 25.44 23.86
N ASP A 163 -13.90 25.93 22.62
CA ASP A 163 -15.07 26.34 21.84
C ASP A 163 -15.58 25.13 21.04
N GLU A 164 -16.63 24.53 21.59
CA GLU A 164 -17.54 23.63 20.89
C GLU A 164 -18.50 24.48 20.03
N ASP A 165 -18.88 23.95 18.86
CA ASP A 165 -19.97 24.41 17.99
C ASP A 165 -19.81 25.71 17.17
N VAL A 166 -19.33 25.61 15.93
CA VAL A 166 -20.05 26.18 14.75
C VAL A 166 -19.71 25.43 13.45
N TRP A 167 -20.09 24.15 13.31
CA TRP A 167 -20.25 23.56 11.97
C TRP A 167 -21.64 23.94 11.44
N SER A 168 -21.73 25.12 10.84
CA SER A 168 -22.95 25.56 10.15
C SER A 168 -23.10 24.87 8.79
N ILE A 169 -24.11 24.00 8.71
CA ILE A 169 -24.63 23.38 7.49
C ILE A 169 -25.23 24.47 6.58
N VAL A 170 -24.68 24.63 5.37
CA VAL A 170 -25.33 25.30 4.23
C VAL A 170 -24.90 24.52 2.99
N GLY A 171 -25.73 24.06 2.06
CA GLY A 171 -27.17 24.13 1.86
C GLY A 171 -27.45 23.30 0.60
N ARG A 172 -28.54 22.53 0.61
CA ARG A 172 -28.91 21.62 -0.47
C ARG A 172 -29.70 22.39 -1.54
N ARG A 173 -29.37 22.13 -2.83
CA ARG A 173 -30.17 22.30 -4.08
C ARG A 173 -30.29 23.76 -4.59
N LYS A 174 -30.53 24.10 -5.87
CA LYS A 174 -31.03 23.39 -7.08
C LYS A 174 -30.81 24.32 -8.30
N LYS A 175 -30.62 23.78 -9.51
CA LYS A 175 -31.54 24.03 -10.63
C LYS A 175 -31.51 22.84 -11.57
#